data_AF-A0A6G4VB70-F1
#
_entry.id   AF-A0A6G4VB70-F1
#
_cell.length_a   1.000
_cell.length_b   1.000
_cell.length_c   1.000
_cell.angle_alpha   90.00
_cell.angle_beta   90.00
_cell.angle_gamma   90.00
#
_symmetry.space_group_name_H-M   'P 1'
#
loop_
_entity.id
_entity.type
_entity.pdbx_description
1 polymer ?
#
loop_
_entity_poly.entity_id
_entity_poly.type
_entity_poly.pdbx_seq_one_letter_code
_entity_poly.pdbx_strand_id
1 'polypeptide(L)'
;MPSSVPPFSELLANTREFAVHLEMRDDYGSNPRLEAWQRGERVDWNNRETWWHPFHQTIADAVSRGVAIRRARVVSEPVSEYIRWEHYATQANVIAGEEVRWLPRRQATGFLVPANDFWLFDGNLLRIHHFAGDGSHVTDELSTNARDLKCCTSAFEEIWQRAIPHSEYKI
;
A
#
# COMPACT_ATOMS: atom_id res chain seq x y z
N MET A 1 20.92 6.47 19.40
CA MET A 1 20.04 7.61 19.08
C MET A 1 18.91 7.05 18.24
N PRO A 2 17.62 7.08 18.64
CA PRO A 2 16.59 6.72 17.70
C PRO A 2 16.56 7.83 16.64
N SER A 3 17.11 7.56 15.46
CA SER A 3 16.76 8.34 14.28
C SER A 3 15.29 8.04 14.05
N SER A 4 14.40 8.91 14.54
CA SER A 4 12.98 8.75 14.30
C SER A 4 12.78 8.88 12.79
N VAL A 5 12.44 7.78 12.13
CA VAL A 5 12.03 7.80 10.73
C VAL A 5 10.97 8.91 10.58
N PRO A 6 11.17 9.88 9.67
CA PRO A 6 10.21 10.94 9.43
C PRO A 6 8.80 10.37 9.20
N PRO A 7 7.73 11.05 9.66
CA PRO A 7 6.38 10.61 9.42
C PRO A 7 6.09 10.41 7.93
N PHE A 8 5.18 9.48 7.62
CA PHE A 8 4.72 9.25 6.24
C PHE A 8 4.33 10.53 5.52
N SER A 9 3.59 11.39 6.21
CA SER A 9 3.08 12.64 5.67
C SER A 9 4.19 13.59 5.25
N GLU A 10 5.30 13.61 5.98
CA GLU A 10 6.46 14.43 5.63
C GLU A 10 7.18 13.88 4.39
N LEU A 11 7.38 12.57 4.31
CA LEU A 11 7.99 11.94 3.14
C LEU A 11 7.16 12.20 1.87
N LEU A 12 5.84 12.02 1.98
CA LEU A 12 4.94 12.24 0.85
C LEU A 12 4.80 13.73 0.49
N ALA A 13 4.86 14.63 1.47
CA ALA A 13 4.88 16.09 1.23
C ALA A 13 6.10 16.52 0.39
N ASN A 14 7.24 15.85 0.56
CA ASN A 14 8.47 16.13 -0.16
C ASN A 14 8.58 15.44 -1.54
N THR A 15 7.68 14.50 -1.84
CA THR A 15 7.64 13.78 -3.12
C THR A 15 7.20 14.71 -4.26
N ARG A 16 7.81 14.59 -5.44
CA ARG A 16 7.61 15.48 -6.58
C ARG A 16 6.95 14.85 -7.79
N GLU A 17 7.35 13.64 -8.16
CA GLU A 17 6.92 12.99 -9.40
C GLU A 17 6.01 11.80 -9.10
N PHE A 18 6.47 10.87 -8.24
CA PHE A 18 5.69 9.67 -7.94
C PHE A 18 6.04 9.04 -6.61
N ALA A 19 5.06 8.35 -6.03
CA ALA A 19 5.25 7.42 -4.92
C ALA A 19 4.61 6.08 -5.26
N VAL A 20 5.30 4.98 -4.95
CA VAL A 20 4.74 3.64 -5.11
C VAL A 20 4.74 2.88 -3.79
N HIS A 21 3.68 2.10 -3.55
CA HIS A 21 3.53 1.26 -2.37
C HIS A 21 3.32 -0.21 -2.75
N LEU A 22 4.14 -1.09 -2.17
CA LEU A 22 4.02 -2.53 -2.34
C LEU A 22 3.58 -3.19 -1.02
N GLU A 23 2.48 -3.93 -1.08
CA GLU A 23 1.91 -4.72 0.00
C GLU A 23 1.83 -6.18 -0.43
N MET A 24 2.47 -7.11 0.28
CA MET A 24 2.54 -8.52 -0.14
C MET A 24 1.99 -9.50 0.89
N ARG A 25 1.58 -9.03 2.07
CA ARG A 25 1.05 -9.89 3.12
C ARG A 25 -0.44 -10.13 2.91
N ASP A 26 -0.89 -11.31 3.32
CA ASP A 26 -2.33 -11.65 3.32
C ASP A 26 -3.02 -11.23 4.64
N ASP A 27 -2.27 -10.66 5.60
CA ASP A 27 -2.75 -10.17 6.89
C ASP A 27 -1.75 -9.16 7.49
N TYR A 28 -2.28 -8.04 7.99
CA TYR A 28 -1.55 -6.98 8.71
C TYR A 28 -2.07 -6.77 10.15
N GLY A 29 -2.74 -7.77 10.70
CA GLY A 29 -3.26 -7.77 12.06
C GLY A 29 -4.62 -7.08 12.21
N SER A 30 -5.21 -7.23 13.40
CA SER A 30 -6.51 -6.64 13.71
C SER A 30 -6.44 -5.13 13.87
N ASN A 31 -7.53 -4.46 13.52
CA ASN A 31 -7.74 -3.05 13.81
C ASN A 31 -9.24 -2.78 13.99
N PRO A 32 -9.64 -1.66 14.63
CA PRO A 32 -11.05 -1.39 14.92
C PRO A 32 -11.98 -1.36 13.69
N ARG A 33 -11.47 -1.01 12.51
CA ARG A 33 -12.27 -0.96 11.27
C ARG A 33 -12.50 -2.35 10.68
N LEU A 34 -11.51 -3.23 10.78
CA LEU A 34 -11.68 -4.64 10.43
C LEU A 34 -12.68 -5.30 11.39
N GLU A 35 -12.54 -5.05 12.69
CA GLU A 35 -13.45 -5.59 13.72
C GLU A 35 -14.90 -5.11 13.53
N ALA A 36 -15.11 -3.84 13.20
CA ALA A 36 -16.44 -3.32 12.85
C ALA A 36 -17.01 -4.01 11.61
N TRP A 37 -16.19 -4.19 10.57
CA TRP A 37 -16.61 -4.86 9.35
C TRP A 37 -16.97 -6.35 9.59
N GLN A 38 -16.21 -7.05 10.45
CA GLN A 38 -16.49 -8.41 10.90
C GLN A 38 -17.83 -8.51 11.66
N ARG A 39 -18.20 -7.47 12.42
CA ARG A 39 -19.54 -7.36 13.06
C ARG A 39 -20.67 -7.05 12.08
N GLY A 40 -20.39 -6.88 10.79
CA GLY A 40 -21.38 -6.55 9.77
C GLY A 40 -21.56 -5.05 9.53
N GLU A 41 -20.82 -4.19 10.25
CA GLU A 41 -20.86 -2.75 10.02
C GLU A 41 -20.26 -2.41 8.65
N ARG A 42 -20.80 -1.40 7.98
CA ARG A 42 -20.35 -0.98 6.66
C ARG A 42 -20.11 0.53 6.66
N VAL A 43 -19.12 0.93 5.87
CA VAL A 43 -18.79 2.34 5.64
C VAL A 43 -19.93 3.00 4.87
N ASP A 44 -20.40 4.15 5.35
CA ASP A 44 -21.27 5.03 4.57
C ASP A 44 -20.42 5.81 3.57
N TRP A 45 -20.27 5.25 2.37
CA TRP A 45 -19.48 5.85 1.30
C TRP A 45 -20.00 7.21 0.82
N ASN A 46 -21.26 7.56 1.12
CA ASN A 46 -21.84 8.86 0.78
C ASN A 46 -21.49 9.94 1.81
N ASN A 47 -21.09 9.55 3.02
CA ASN A 47 -20.69 10.47 4.07
C ASN A 47 -19.17 10.42 4.30
N ARG A 48 -18.43 11.20 3.50
CA ARG A 48 -16.97 11.25 3.49
C ARG A 48 -16.34 11.45 4.88
N GLU A 49 -16.93 12.30 5.73
CA GLU A 49 -16.37 12.61 7.05
C GLU A 49 -16.26 11.39 7.97
N THR A 50 -17.07 10.35 7.74
CA THR A 50 -17.10 9.15 8.59
C THR A 50 -15.94 8.17 8.34
N TRP A 51 -15.29 8.26 7.18
CA TRP A 51 -14.24 7.31 6.77
C TRP A 51 -12.99 7.97 6.19
N TRP A 52 -13.04 9.27 5.90
CA TRP A 52 -11.88 10.04 5.50
C TRP A 52 -10.93 10.22 6.69
N HIS A 53 -9.68 9.81 6.50
CA HIS A 53 -8.67 9.79 7.58
C HIS A 53 -7.48 10.65 7.16
N PRO A 54 -6.61 11.05 8.10
CA PRO A 54 -5.43 11.87 7.77
C PRO A 54 -4.55 11.25 6.67
N PHE A 55 -4.46 9.92 6.61
CA PHE A 55 -3.79 9.21 5.51
C PHE A 55 -4.40 9.56 4.14
N HIS A 56 -5.72 9.44 3.99
CA HIS A 56 -6.44 9.77 2.75
C HIS A 56 -6.25 11.24 2.35
N GLN A 57 -6.25 12.15 3.33
CA GLN A 57 -5.95 13.56 3.07
C GLN A 57 -4.53 13.76 2.53
N THR A 58 -3.54 13.12 3.17
CA THR A 58 -2.13 13.22 2.76
C THR A 58 -1.95 12.76 1.30
N ILE A 59 -2.59 11.65 0.94
CA ILE A 59 -2.60 11.11 -0.43
C ILE A 59 -3.24 12.13 -1.39
N ALA A 60 -4.45 12.61 -1.08
CA ALA A 60 -5.17 13.55 -1.94
C ALA A 60 -4.39 14.86 -2.15
N ASP A 61 -3.73 15.36 -1.11
CA ASP A 61 -2.88 16.54 -1.20
C ASP A 61 -1.71 16.29 -2.15
N ALA A 62 -1.07 15.12 -2.11
CA ALA A 62 0.02 14.76 -3.00
C ALA A 62 -0.42 14.64 -4.46
N VAL A 63 -1.55 13.98 -4.70
CA VAL A 63 -2.16 13.89 -6.03
C VAL A 63 -2.50 15.28 -6.58
N SER A 64 -3.03 16.18 -5.73
CA SER A 64 -3.34 17.56 -6.13
C SER A 64 -2.11 18.38 -6.56
N ARG A 65 -0.93 18.02 -6.04
CA ARG A 65 0.36 18.61 -6.46
C ARG A 65 0.93 17.99 -7.75
N GLY A 66 0.27 16.97 -8.31
CA GLY A 66 0.70 16.26 -9.51
C GLY A 66 1.54 15.00 -9.26
N VAL A 67 1.65 14.53 -8.01
CA VAL A 67 2.37 13.30 -7.68
C VAL A 67 1.53 12.08 -8.09
N ALA A 68 2.09 11.19 -8.91
CA ALA A 68 1.44 9.92 -9.24
C ALA A 68 1.59 8.93 -8.08
N ILE A 69 0.48 8.42 -7.54
CA ILE A 69 0.50 7.45 -6.44
C ILE A 69 -0.03 6.10 -6.90
N ARG A 70 0.82 5.08 -6.87
CA ARG A 70 0.50 3.72 -7.32
C ARG A 70 0.66 2.72 -6.18
N ARG A 71 -0.33 1.86 -5.98
CA ARG A 71 -0.30 0.79 -4.97
C ARG A 71 -0.50 -0.56 -5.63
N ALA A 72 0.45 -1.46 -5.42
CA ALA A 72 0.35 -2.84 -5.85
C ALA A 72 0.21 -3.76 -4.64
N ARG A 73 -0.75 -4.68 -4.71
CA ARG A 73 -0.94 -5.73 -3.70
C ARG A 73 -0.69 -7.10 -4.29
N VAL A 74 0.14 -7.92 -3.66
CA VAL A 74 0.34 -9.32 -4.05
C VAL A 74 -0.38 -10.20 -3.03
N VAL A 75 -1.39 -10.96 -3.46
CA VAL A 75 -2.32 -11.64 -2.55
C VAL A 75 -2.50 -13.13 -2.86
N SER A 76 -2.76 -13.95 -1.84
CA SER A 76 -3.15 -15.36 -1.98
C SER A 76 -4.56 -15.46 -2.55
N GLU A 77 -4.80 -16.51 -3.32
CA GLU A 77 -6.16 -16.91 -3.72
C GLU A 77 -6.39 -18.38 -3.32
N PRO A 78 -7.54 -18.73 -2.69
CA PRO A 78 -8.61 -17.85 -2.23
C PRO A 78 -8.14 -16.82 -1.19
N VAL A 79 -8.72 -15.61 -1.24
CA VAL A 79 -8.28 -14.50 -0.39
C VAL A 79 -8.61 -14.74 1.10
N SER A 80 -7.75 -14.22 1.97
CA SER A 80 -7.99 -14.19 3.42
C SER A 80 -9.16 -13.25 3.76
N GLU A 81 -9.67 -13.35 4.99
CA GLU A 81 -10.69 -12.40 5.48
C GLU A 81 -10.16 -10.96 5.49
N TYR A 82 -8.91 -10.77 5.93
CA TYR A 82 -8.26 -9.46 5.89
C TYR A 82 -8.26 -8.88 4.48
N ILE A 83 -7.86 -9.66 3.46
CA ILE A 83 -7.85 -9.19 2.07
C ILE A 83 -9.27 -8.91 1.55
N ARG A 84 -10.31 -9.64 1.99
CA ARG A 84 -11.70 -9.27 1.65
C ARG A 84 -12.08 -7.89 2.19
N TRP A 85 -11.74 -7.63 3.45
CA TRP A 85 -11.97 -6.32 4.07
C TRP A 85 -11.12 -5.23 3.41
N GLU A 86 -9.85 -5.49 3.14
CA GLU A 86 -8.93 -4.54 2.52
C GLU A 86 -9.41 -4.19 1.11
N HIS A 87 -9.82 -5.17 0.32
CA HIS A 87 -10.41 -4.94 -1.00
C HIS A 87 -11.65 -4.04 -0.92
N TYR A 88 -12.55 -4.32 0.04
CA TYR A 88 -13.70 -3.45 0.33
C TYR A 88 -13.28 -2.02 0.72
N ALA A 89 -12.28 -1.87 1.59
CA ALA A 89 -11.82 -0.58 2.11
C ALA A 89 -11.03 0.24 1.07
N THR A 90 -10.49 -0.41 0.04
CA THR A 90 -9.66 0.20 -1.01
C THR A 90 -10.38 1.29 -1.80
N GLN A 91 -11.71 1.30 -1.78
CA GLN A 91 -12.50 2.41 -2.32
C GLN A 91 -12.05 3.78 -1.76
N ALA A 92 -11.66 3.86 -0.49
CA ALA A 92 -11.15 5.09 0.10
C ALA A 92 -9.82 5.54 -0.52
N ASN A 93 -8.90 4.60 -0.81
CA ASN A 93 -7.63 4.89 -1.49
C ASN A 93 -7.88 5.42 -2.91
N VAL A 94 -8.78 4.78 -3.65
CA VAL A 94 -9.13 5.20 -5.01
C VAL A 94 -9.78 6.59 -5.01
N ILE A 95 -10.69 6.87 -4.08
CA ILE A 95 -11.29 8.22 -3.94
C ILE A 95 -10.23 9.27 -3.55
N ALA A 96 -9.19 8.89 -2.81
CA ALA A 96 -8.07 9.77 -2.51
C ALA A 96 -7.14 10.02 -3.70
N GLY A 97 -7.28 9.26 -4.78
CA GLY A 97 -6.54 9.43 -6.02
C GLY A 97 -5.40 8.41 -6.22
N GLU A 98 -5.30 7.37 -5.40
CA GLU A 98 -4.37 6.27 -5.66
C GLU A 98 -4.85 5.42 -6.84
N GLU A 99 -3.91 5.04 -7.71
CA GLU A 99 -4.10 3.93 -8.63
C GLU A 99 -3.77 2.62 -7.91
N VAL A 100 -4.73 1.72 -7.78
CA VAL A 100 -4.55 0.46 -7.04
C VAL A 100 -4.67 -0.75 -7.97
N ARG A 101 -3.70 -1.67 -7.90
CA ARG A 101 -3.70 -2.95 -8.63
C ARG A 101 -3.43 -4.14 -7.73
N TRP A 102 -3.95 -5.30 -8.13
CA TRP A 102 -3.90 -6.55 -7.39
C TRP A 102 -3.25 -7.65 -8.25
N LEU A 103 -2.21 -8.28 -7.75
CA LEU A 103 -1.55 -9.42 -8.37
C LEU A 103 -1.88 -10.69 -7.58
N PRO A 104 -2.65 -11.63 -8.15
CA PRO A 104 -2.75 -12.97 -7.60
C PRO A 104 -1.37 -13.60 -7.50
N ARG A 105 -0.96 -14.08 -6.33
CA ARG A 105 0.41 -14.56 -6.07
C ARG A 105 0.83 -15.72 -6.98
N ARG A 106 -0.13 -16.53 -7.46
CA ARG A 106 0.11 -17.56 -8.48
C ARG A 106 0.61 -17.03 -9.83
N GLN A 107 0.41 -15.73 -10.11
CA GLN A 107 0.90 -15.04 -11.31
C GLN A 107 2.26 -14.36 -11.07
N ALA A 108 2.84 -14.48 -9.87
CA ALA A 108 4.18 -13.97 -9.57
C ALA A 108 5.31 -14.89 -10.06
N THR A 109 4.99 -16.09 -10.58
CA THR A 109 6.00 -17.00 -11.13
C THR A 109 6.69 -16.39 -12.35
N GLY A 110 8.03 -16.43 -12.36
CA GLY A 110 8.85 -15.96 -13.48
C GLY A 110 9.56 -14.63 -13.25
N PHE A 111 9.36 -13.99 -12.09
CA PHE A 111 10.13 -12.83 -11.67
C PHE A 111 10.36 -12.83 -10.16
N LEU A 112 11.23 -11.93 -9.68
CA LEU A 112 11.55 -11.80 -8.26
C LEU A 112 10.67 -10.74 -7.63
N VAL A 113 10.08 -11.06 -6.47
CA VAL A 113 9.44 -10.11 -5.59
C VAL A 113 10.37 -9.78 -4.42
N PRO A 114 10.35 -8.55 -3.89
CA PRO A 114 11.07 -8.22 -2.67
C PRO A 114 10.50 -9.03 -1.49
N ALA A 115 11.27 -9.18 -0.42
CA ALA A 115 10.80 -9.90 0.77
C ALA A 115 9.94 -9.02 1.68
N ASN A 116 10.17 -7.71 1.65
CA ASN A 116 9.51 -6.73 2.52
C ASN A 116 8.59 -5.82 1.70
N ASP A 117 7.56 -5.33 2.37
CA ASP A 117 6.71 -4.27 1.88
C ASP A 117 7.45 -2.93 1.96
N PHE A 118 7.10 -1.98 1.10
CA PHE A 118 7.75 -0.68 1.10
C PHE A 118 6.92 0.41 0.43
N TRP A 119 7.21 1.65 0.82
CA TRP A 119 7.06 2.82 -0.04
C TRP A 119 8.37 3.16 -0.74
N LEU A 120 8.28 3.61 -1.99
CA LEU A 120 9.36 4.22 -2.75
C LEU A 120 8.91 5.59 -3.24
N PHE A 121 9.69 6.62 -2.95
CA PHE A 121 9.41 8.01 -3.30
C PHE A 121 10.43 8.50 -4.35
N ASP A 122 9.95 9.04 -5.46
CA ASP A 122 10.73 9.62 -6.58
C ASP A 122 11.90 8.74 -7.07
N GLY A 123 11.81 7.42 -6.88
CA GLY A 123 12.87 6.48 -7.22
C GLY A 123 14.17 6.63 -6.40
N ASN A 124 14.19 7.44 -5.34
CA ASN A 124 15.42 7.81 -4.63
C ASN A 124 15.38 7.54 -3.11
N LEU A 125 14.21 7.27 -2.54
CA LEU A 125 14.05 6.95 -1.13
C LEU A 125 13.09 5.79 -0.91
N LEU A 126 13.56 4.75 -0.23
CA LEU A 126 12.72 3.67 0.27
C LEU A 126 12.36 3.92 1.73
N ARG A 127 11.11 3.62 2.06
CA ARG A 127 10.67 3.31 3.42
C ARG A 127 10.20 1.86 3.45
N ILE A 128 11.03 1.02 4.03
CA ILE A 128 10.82 -0.43 4.12
C ILE A 128 10.05 -0.72 5.39
N HIS A 129 8.99 -1.52 5.28
CA HIS A 129 8.16 -1.93 6.40
C HIS A 129 8.60 -3.30 6.91
N HIS A 130 8.88 -3.38 8.21
CA HIS A 130 9.18 -4.63 8.89
C HIS A 130 7.97 -5.05 9.71
N PHE A 131 7.39 -6.20 9.37
CA PHE A 131 6.23 -6.78 10.03
C PHE A 131 6.59 -8.08 10.75
N ALA A 132 5.95 -8.34 11.88
CA ALA A 132 6.04 -9.62 12.57
C ALA A 132 5.25 -10.71 11.82
N GLY A 133 5.41 -11.97 12.24
CA GLY A 133 4.74 -13.11 11.63
C GLY A 133 3.21 -13.02 11.64
N ASP A 134 2.65 -12.38 12.67
CA ASP A 134 1.20 -12.14 12.84
C ASP A 134 0.68 -10.90 12.07
N GLY A 135 1.55 -10.23 11.29
CA GLY A 135 1.19 -9.04 10.53
C GLY A 135 1.30 -7.73 11.29
N SER A 136 1.61 -7.75 12.60
CA SER A 136 1.81 -6.51 13.35
C SER A 136 3.02 -5.73 12.85
N HIS A 137 2.88 -4.40 12.75
CA HIS A 137 3.97 -3.51 12.38
C HIS A 137 5.03 -3.45 13.50
N VAL A 138 6.30 -3.64 13.14
CA VAL A 138 7.42 -3.62 14.09
C VAL A 138 8.19 -2.31 13.98
N THR A 139 8.68 -1.98 12.79
CA THR A 139 9.44 -0.76 12.54
C THR A 139 9.47 -0.44 11.06
N ASP A 140 9.81 0.81 10.76
CA ASP A 140 10.21 1.22 9.42
C ASP A 140 11.71 1.46 9.36
N GLU A 141 12.26 1.30 8.17
CA GLU A 141 13.65 1.61 7.83
C GLU A 141 13.67 2.51 6.60
N LEU A 142 14.54 3.52 6.61
CA LEU A 142 14.81 4.32 5.41
C LEU A 142 16.09 3.85 4.73
N SER A 143 16.03 3.69 3.41
CA SER A 143 17.19 3.36 2.60
C SER A 143 17.27 4.23 1.35
N THR A 144 18.47 4.75 1.09
CA THR A 144 18.86 5.40 -0.18
C THR A 144 19.92 4.58 -0.91
N ASN A 145 20.11 3.31 -0.51
CA ASN A 145 21.07 2.43 -1.14
C ASN A 145 20.69 2.17 -2.61
N ALA A 146 21.61 2.46 -3.53
CA ALA A 146 21.35 2.36 -4.96
C ALA A 146 20.94 0.94 -5.42
N ARG A 147 21.45 -0.10 -4.76
CA ARG A 147 21.08 -1.50 -5.08
C ARG A 147 19.64 -1.77 -4.66
N ASP A 148 19.27 -1.38 -3.45
CA ASP A 148 17.92 -1.59 -2.92
C ASP A 148 16.89 -0.83 -3.75
N LEU A 149 17.17 0.45 -4.06
CA LEU A 149 16.34 1.29 -4.93
C LEU A 149 16.12 0.65 -6.29
N LYS A 150 17.19 0.16 -6.94
CA LYS A 150 17.09 -0.50 -8.24
C LYS A 150 16.26 -1.77 -8.16
N CYS A 151 16.51 -2.62 -7.16
CA CYS A 151 15.78 -3.87 -6.96
C CYS A 151 14.29 -3.63 -6.71
N CYS A 152 13.95 -2.73 -5.77
CA CYS A 152 12.56 -2.45 -5.41
C CYS A 152 11.80 -1.76 -6.55
N THR A 153 12.42 -0.79 -7.23
CA THR A 153 11.82 -0.15 -8.42
C THR A 153 11.51 -1.18 -9.51
N SER A 154 12.49 -2.01 -9.86
CA SER A 154 12.33 -2.99 -10.95
C SER A 154 11.24 -4.01 -10.62
N ALA A 155 11.24 -4.51 -9.37
CA ALA A 155 10.24 -5.49 -8.95
C ALA A 155 8.83 -4.88 -8.89
N PHE A 156 8.69 -3.64 -8.41
CA PHE A 156 7.40 -2.95 -8.41
C PHE A 156 6.83 -2.83 -9.83
N GLU A 157 7.65 -2.41 -10.80
CA GLU A 157 7.17 -2.27 -12.19
C GLU A 157 6.77 -3.61 -12.82
N GLU A 158 7.53 -4.70 -12.57
CA GLU A 158 7.14 -6.05 -13.02
C GLU A 158 5.82 -6.51 -12.41
N ILE A 159 5.59 -6.22 -11.12
CA ILE A 159 4.31 -6.49 -10.45
C ILE A 159 3.21 -5.63 -11.08
N TRP A 160 3.44 -4.33 -11.21
CA TRP A 160 2.46 -3.35 -11.70
C TRP A 160 1.93 -3.69 -13.09
N GLN A 161 2.82 -4.12 -13.99
CA GLN A 161 2.46 -4.51 -15.37
C GLN A 161 1.56 -5.75 -15.43
N ARG A 162 1.69 -6.68 -14.48
CA ARG A 162 0.90 -7.92 -14.43
C ARG A 162 -0.34 -7.81 -13.54
N ALA A 163 -0.33 -6.88 -12.60
CA ALA A 163 -1.41 -6.70 -11.64
C ALA A 163 -2.68 -6.17 -12.30
N ILE A 164 -3.82 -6.62 -11.81
CA ILE A 164 -5.16 -6.31 -12.31
C ILE A 164 -5.64 -5.01 -11.64
N PRO A 165 -6.15 -4.01 -12.38
CA PRO A 165 -6.77 -2.82 -11.81
C PRO A 165 -7.85 -3.14 -10.79
N HIS A 166 -7.94 -2.38 -9.69
CA HIS A 166 -8.91 -2.63 -8.61
C HIS A 166 -10.36 -2.71 -9.10
N SER A 167 -10.74 -1.90 -10.09
CA SER A 167 -12.08 -1.95 -10.71
C SER A 167 -12.42 -3.30 -11.35
N GLU A 168 -11.41 -4.02 -11.83
CA GLU A 168 -11.51 -5.29 -12.55
C GLU A 168 -11.24 -6.51 -11.66
N TYR A 169 -10.43 -6.35 -10.60
CA TYR A 169 -10.11 -7.45 -9.69
C TYR A 169 -11.31 -7.81 -8.80
N LYS A 170 -11.87 -9.01 -8.99
CA LYS A 170 -13.00 -9.56 -8.22
C LYS A 170 -12.53 -10.69 -7.31
N ILE A 171 -13.03 -10.70 -6.08
CA ILE A 171 -12.71 -11.67 -5.01
C ILE A 171 -13.92 -12.49 -4.60
#